data_AF-A0A355T8Z9-F1
#
_entry.id   AF-A0A355T8Z9-F1
#
_cell.length_a   1.000
_cell.length_b   1.000
_cell.length_c   1.000
_cell.angle_alpha   90.00
_cell.angle_beta   90.00
_cell.angle_gamma   90.00
#
_symmetry.space_group_name_H-M   'P 1'
#
loop_
_entity.id
_entity.type
_entity.pdbx_description
1 polymer ?
#
loop_
_entity_poly.entity_id
_entity_poly.type
_entity_poly.pdbx_seq_one_letter_code
_entity_poly.pdbx_strand_id
1 'polypeptide(L)'
;MSSACSLLNLVRRDIRVMKPYVSARSLSPLAEGDILLDANEMPYAPLVGTKGYNCYADQQPVELIEAVASFFKVDPVRLLVSRGADEAIDLLVRLFCQPGKDSILISPPAFPMYARAAELNGTRVISVPLEIDFTLDVDSVCAAAAEDTKLVFVTTPHNPVGISVPEEDIIKLCEHFKGRAAIVVDEAYIDFSPHSSAAHLIDSHDNVVVLRTLSKSMGLAGVRCGGVIMHQDLIKEALKVLAVYPVPVPVLETVLEALSPASCKRMREKRARLLVNKKWFVERIENLDVVEKVFPSDANFILVRFKDVVSIESLARKNGFVLRDQNNVPSLEGCIRISIGTRSHMEALATLFEKGELPERMKGRKGECLRRTKETGIDVKVNLDRVEPISVSTGIGFFDHMLDQIATHAGISLKIEAQGDTHIDLHHSVEDTAIALGQALAQALGDKRGIERYGFTLPMDESLAQIALDLGGRGMFVFKGSFAAAQVGELPTILVEHFFRSLAENLQATIHLSIEGADTHHQVEACFKAFGRALRMAVEQNKKDMCVSTKRLL
;
A
#
# COMPACT_ATOMS: atom_id res chain seq x y z
N MET A 1 -15.21 29.69 -30.20
CA MET A 1 -13.84 29.21 -30.52
C MET A 1 -13.03 29.40 -29.26
N SER A 2 -12.58 28.32 -28.60
CA SER A 2 -11.71 28.51 -27.42
C SER A 2 -10.40 29.14 -27.91
N SER A 3 -9.90 30.14 -27.20
CA SER A 3 -8.58 30.71 -27.48
C SER A 3 -7.52 29.63 -27.33
N ALA A 4 -6.50 29.66 -28.19
CA ALA A 4 -5.35 28.76 -28.06
C ALA A 4 -4.67 28.95 -26.70
N CYS A 5 -4.22 27.86 -26.08
CA CYS A 5 -3.60 27.88 -24.76
C CYS A 5 -2.35 28.78 -24.70
N SER A 6 -2.33 29.69 -23.74
CA SER A 6 -1.24 30.65 -23.52
C SER A 6 0.11 29.97 -23.25
N LEU A 7 0.10 28.81 -22.58
CA LEU A 7 1.31 28.05 -22.26
C LEU A 7 2.01 27.45 -23.50
N LEU A 8 1.34 27.31 -24.65
CA LEU A 8 2.00 26.82 -25.87
C LEU A 8 3.16 27.71 -26.31
N ASN A 9 3.10 29.00 -25.99
CA ASN A 9 4.17 29.96 -26.28
C ASN A 9 5.35 29.84 -25.30
N LEU A 10 5.15 29.14 -24.18
CA LEU A 10 6.17 28.91 -23.15
C LEU A 10 6.87 27.57 -23.29
N VAL A 11 6.30 26.62 -24.04
CA VAL A 11 6.99 25.37 -24.39
C VAL A 11 8.30 25.73 -25.08
N ARG A 12 9.40 25.09 -24.67
CA ARG A 12 10.72 25.40 -25.22
C ARG A 12 10.72 25.28 -26.74
N ARG A 13 11.42 26.22 -27.38
CA ARG A 13 11.43 26.33 -28.85
C ARG A 13 11.97 25.07 -29.52
N ASP A 14 12.99 24.44 -28.95
CA ASP A 14 13.57 23.20 -29.46
C ASP A 14 12.58 22.02 -29.41
N ILE A 15 11.76 21.94 -28.36
CA ILE A 15 10.67 20.94 -28.27
C ILE A 15 9.52 21.27 -29.24
N ARG A 16 9.16 22.55 -29.39
CA ARG A 16 8.09 22.96 -30.33
C ARG A 16 8.39 22.54 -31.76
N VAL A 17 9.64 22.66 -32.21
CA VAL A 17 10.06 22.25 -33.57
C VAL A 17 10.43 20.78 -33.68
N MET A 18 10.54 20.06 -32.55
CA MET A 18 10.83 18.64 -32.52
C MET A 18 9.68 17.84 -33.14
N LYS A 19 10.03 16.87 -33.99
CA LYS A 19 9.07 15.88 -34.49
C LYS A 19 8.86 14.82 -33.41
N PRO A 20 7.60 14.45 -33.11
CA PRO A 20 7.34 13.36 -32.17
C PRO A 20 7.93 12.05 -32.70
N TYR A 21 8.27 11.14 -31.78
CA TYR A 21 8.54 9.77 -32.17
C TYR A 21 7.28 9.14 -32.76
N VAL A 22 7.43 8.37 -33.84
CA VAL A 22 6.34 7.72 -34.56
C VAL A 22 6.71 6.24 -34.70
N SER A 23 5.93 5.36 -34.07
CA SER A 23 6.00 3.91 -34.29
C SER A 23 5.14 3.52 -35.48
N ALA A 24 5.31 2.30 -36.01
CA ALA A 24 4.39 1.80 -37.04
C ALA A 24 2.93 1.75 -36.53
N ARG A 25 2.74 1.40 -35.25
CA ARG A 25 1.44 1.37 -34.56
C ARG A 25 0.80 2.75 -34.41
N SER A 26 1.58 3.83 -34.34
CA SER A 26 1.02 5.17 -34.26
C SER A 26 0.61 5.76 -35.61
N LEU A 27 0.98 5.13 -36.73
CA LEU A 27 0.59 5.54 -38.09
C LEU A 27 -0.75 4.93 -38.53
N SER A 28 -1.16 3.81 -37.95
CA SER A 28 -2.41 3.12 -38.30
C SER A 28 -2.98 2.43 -37.06
N PRO A 29 -4.24 2.69 -36.70
CA PRO A 29 -4.88 2.01 -35.57
C PRO A 29 -4.82 0.49 -35.76
N LEU A 30 -4.46 -0.23 -34.70
CA LEU A 30 -4.51 -1.69 -34.71
C LEU A 30 -5.97 -2.15 -34.73
N ALA A 31 -6.28 -3.10 -35.60
CA ALA A 31 -7.55 -3.83 -35.61
C ALA A 31 -7.44 -5.12 -34.81
N GLU A 32 -8.58 -5.61 -34.32
CA GLU A 32 -8.65 -6.92 -33.67
C GLU A 32 -8.21 -8.02 -34.65
N GLY A 33 -7.20 -8.80 -34.27
CA GLY A 33 -6.63 -9.87 -35.09
C GLY A 33 -5.42 -9.46 -35.94
N ASP A 34 -4.97 -8.20 -35.87
CA ASP A 34 -3.73 -7.78 -36.54
C ASP A 34 -2.50 -8.56 -36.02
N ILE A 35 -1.61 -8.91 -36.95
CA ILE A 35 -0.36 -9.61 -36.65
C ILE A 35 0.76 -8.58 -36.56
N LEU A 36 1.37 -8.47 -35.37
CA LEU A 36 2.42 -7.49 -35.08
C LEU A 36 3.80 -8.01 -35.50
N LEU A 37 4.38 -7.41 -36.56
CA LEU A 37 5.73 -7.74 -37.09
C LEU A 37 6.58 -6.47 -37.31
N ASP A 38 6.38 -5.44 -36.48
CA ASP A 38 6.91 -4.10 -36.70
C ASP A 38 8.05 -3.70 -35.74
N ALA A 39 8.13 -4.30 -34.55
CA ALA A 39 8.96 -3.82 -33.44
C ALA A 39 10.03 -4.83 -32.93
N ASN A 40 10.35 -5.87 -33.71
CA ASN A 40 11.31 -6.93 -33.34
C ASN A 40 10.99 -7.64 -32.00
N GLU A 41 9.71 -7.80 -31.70
CA GLU A 41 9.22 -8.44 -30.47
C GLU A 41 9.30 -9.97 -30.56
N MET A 42 9.45 -10.63 -29.41
CA MET A 42 9.38 -12.10 -29.33
C MET A 42 7.93 -12.53 -29.61
N PRO A 43 7.64 -13.45 -30.55
CA PRO A 43 6.26 -13.83 -30.86
C PRO A 43 5.60 -14.72 -29.79
N TYR A 44 6.37 -15.25 -28.84
CA TYR A 44 5.90 -16.12 -27.78
C TYR A 44 5.79 -15.40 -26.45
N ALA A 45 4.70 -15.64 -25.73
CA ALA A 45 4.54 -15.15 -24.36
C ALA A 45 5.66 -15.72 -23.45
N PRO A 46 6.22 -14.90 -22.54
CA PRO A 46 7.34 -15.32 -21.70
C PRO A 46 6.90 -16.23 -20.54
N LEU A 47 5.61 -16.23 -20.19
CA LEU A 47 5.03 -16.97 -19.07
C LEU A 47 3.69 -17.59 -19.48
N VAL A 48 3.38 -18.75 -18.93
CA VAL A 48 2.08 -19.40 -19.15
C VAL A 48 0.98 -18.53 -18.50
N GLY A 49 -0.08 -18.25 -19.26
CA GLY A 49 -1.23 -17.48 -18.78
C GLY A 49 -1.11 -15.96 -18.89
N THR A 50 0.05 -15.41 -19.28
CA THR A 50 0.18 -13.97 -19.57
C THR A 50 -0.13 -13.68 -21.03
N LYS A 51 -0.69 -12.51 -21.30
CA LYS A 51 -0.97 -12.01 -22.66
C LYS A 51 -0.27 -10.66 -22.85
N GLY A 52 0.29 -10.43 -24.03
CA GLY A 52 0.85 -9.12 -24.41
C GLY A 52 2.17 -8.72 -23.74
N TYR A 53 2.70 -9.46 -22.76
CA TYR A 53 3.97 -9.11 -22.08
C TYR A 53 5.19 -9.13 -23.01
N ASN A 54 5.11 -9.90 -24.09
CA ASN A 54 6.12 -9.95 -25.14
C ASN A 54 6.04 -8.77 -26.13
N CYS A 55 5.02 -7.90 -26.01
CA CYS A 55 4.78 -6.75 -26.86
C CYS A 55 4.85 -5.43 -26.08
N TYR A 56 5.30 -4.37 -26.73
CA TYR A 56 5.21 -3.01 -26.21
C TYR A 56 3.74 -2.55 -26.18
N ALA A 57 3.36 -1.92 -25.06
CA ALA A 57 2.12 -1.15 -24.98
C ALA A 57 2.23 0.16 -25.77
N ASP A 58 1.10 0.79 -26.06
CA ASP A 58 1.09 2.15 -26.59
C ASP A 58 1.73 3.14 -25.60
N GLN A 59 2.26 4.26 -26.12
CA GLN A 59 2.89 5.30 -25.28
C GLN A 59 1.91 5.82 -24.21
N GLN A 60 0.62 5.89 -24.56
CA GLN A 60 -0.48 6.22 -23.66
C GLN A 60 -1.66 5.29 -23.99
N PRO A 61 -1.78 4.12 -23.35
CA PRO A 61 -2.87 3.18 -23.62
C PRO A 61 -4.23 3.84 -23.35
N VAL A 62 -5.17 3.71 -24.28
CA VAL A 62 -6.46 4.43 -24.24
C VAL A 62 -7.26 4.03 -23.00
N GLU A 63 -7.39 2.73 -22.75
CA GLU A 63 -8.12 2.19 -21.61
C GLU A 63 -7.54 2.65 -20.26
N LEU A 64 -6.21 2.88 -20.20
CA LEU A 64 -5.56 3.43 -19.01
C LEU A 64 -5.94 4.88 -18.79
N ILE A 65 -5.84 5.70 -19.84
CA ILE A 65 -6.19 7.11 -19.77
C ILE A 65 -7.66 7.24 -19.35
N GLU A 66 -8.57 6.49 -19.97
CA GLU A 66 -10.00 6.52 -19.65
C GLU A 66 -10.27 6.13 -18.20
N ALA A 67 -9.68 5.04 -17.71
CA ALA A 67 -9.85 4.60 -16.33
C ALA A 67 -9.31 5.64 -15.32
N VAL A 68 -8.11 6.17 -15.57
CA VAL A 68 -7.47 7.17 -14.69
C VAL A 68 -8.21 8.51 -14.75
N ALA A 69 -8.62 8.96 -15.93
CA ALA A 69 -9.39 10.19 -16.13
C ALA A 69 -10.75 10.10 -15.46
N SER A 70 -11.44 8.96 -15.57
CA SER A 70 -12.69 8.71 -14.85
C SER A 70 -12.49 8.76 -13.34
N PHE A 71 -11.40 8.20 -12.82
CA PHE A 71 -11.09 8.24 -11.39
C PHE A 71 -10.77 9.66 -10.91
N PHE A 72 -9.98 10.41 -11.67
CA PHE A 72 -9.65 11.82 -11.37
C PHE A 72 -10.78 12.80 -11.70
N LYS A 73 -11.84 12.34 -12.37
CA LYS A 73 -12.99 13.13 -12.82
C LYS A 73 -12.61 14.28 -13.75
N VAL A 74 -11.77 13.98 -14.74
CA VAL A 74 -11.33 14.94 -15.75
C VAL A 74 -11.55 14.37 -17.15
N ASP A 75 -11.52 15.25 -18.15
CA ASP A 75 -11.58 14.83 -19.56
C ASP A 75 -10.28 14.07 -19.92
N PRO A 76 -10.36 12.86 -20.51
CA PRO A 76 -9.18 12.10 -20.94
C PRO A 76 -8.26 12.88 -21.89
N VAL A 77 -8.77 13.82 -22.69
CA VAL A 77 -7.92 14.61 -23.61
C VAL A 77 -7.01 15.61 -22.89
N ARG A 78 -7.16 15.77 -21.57
CA ARG A 78 -6.35 16.65 -20.71
C ARG A 78 -5.37 15.89 -19.84
N LEU A 79 -5.42 14.56 -19.85
CA LEU A 79 -4.61 13.73 -18.98
C LEU A 79 -3.44 13.11 -19.75
N LEU A 80 -2.25 13.23 -19.17
CA LEU A 80 -1.09 12.42 -19.53
C LEU A 80 -0.74 11.54 -18.33
N VAL A 81 -0.75 10.23 -18.54
CA VAL A 81 -0.36 9.22 -17.55
C VAL A 81 1.15 9.02 -17.59
N SER A 82 1.77 8.98 -16.41
CA SER A 82 3.21 8.87 -16.24
C SER A 82 3.55 7.92 -15.09
N ARG A 83 4.86 7.67 -14.90
CA ARG A 83 5.42 6.85 -13.83
C ARG A 83 5.35 7.55 -12.46
N GLY A 84 4.13 7.81 -12.02
CA GLY A 84 3.81 8.64 -10.86
C GLY A 84 4.01 10.14 -11.14
N ALA A 85 3.63 10.97 -10.16
CA ALA A 85 3.78 12.42 -10.26
C ALA A 85 5.25 12.86 -10.41
N ASP A 86 6.21 12.07 -9.92
CA ASP A 86 7.64 12.39 -10.03
C ASP A 86 8.11 12.52 -11.49
N GLU A 87 7.65 11.64 -12.38
CA GLU A 87 7.98 11.75 -13.81
C GLU A 87 7.26 12.92 -14.47
N ALA A 88 6.04 13.24 -14.02
CA ALA A 88 5.33 14.42 -14.50
C ALA A 88 6.04 15.73 -14.10
N ILE A 89 6.60 15.81 -12.89
CA ILE A 89 7.42 16.95 -12.44
C ILE A 89 8.62 17.15 -13.37
N ASP A 90 9.38 16.08 -13.62
CA ASP A 90 10.53 16.12 -14.53
C ASP A 90 10.13 16.49 -15.96
N LEU A 91 9.02 15.93 -16.45
CA LEU A 91 8.46 16.22 -17.76
C LEU A 91 8.10 17.71 -17.90
N LEU A 92 7.49 18.33 -16.88
CA LEU A 92 7.13 19.75 -16.92
C LEU A 92 8.38 20.64 -16.98
N VAL A 93 9.41 20.34 -16.18
CA VAL A 93 10.69 21.06 -16.24
C VAL A 93 11.30 20.91 -17.63
N ARG A 94 11.34 19.71 -18.20
CA ARG A 94 11.84 19.47 -19.56
C ARG A 94 11.05 20.21 -20.62
N LEU A 95 9.74 20.33 -20.46
CA LEU A 95 8.84 20.92 -21.44
C LEU A 95 8.97 22.46 -21.50
N PHE A 96 9.09 23.10 -20.34
CA PHE A 96 8.99 24.56 -20.21
C PHE A 96 10.31 25.27 -19.93
N CYS A 97 11.30 24.62 -19.30
CA CYS A 97 12.52 25.29 -18.84
C CYS A 97 13.70 25.00 -19.76
N GLN A 98 14.25 26.05 -20.39
CA GLN A 98 15.52 26.00 -21.10
C GLN A 98 16.68 25.89 -20.09
N PRO A 99 17.50 24.81 -20.15
CA PRO A 99 18.65 24.66 -19.27
C PRO A 99 19.62 25.85 -19.33
N GLY A 100 20.10 26.28 -18.16
CA GLY A 100 21.02 27.42 -18.02
C GLY A 100 20.38 28.80 -18.18
N LYS A 101 19.07 28.87 -18.42
CA LYS A 101 18.33 30.14 -18.61
C LYS A 101 17.15 30.26 -17.67
N ASP A 102 16.19 29.35 -17.78
CA ASP A 102 14.90 29.52 -17.12
C ASP A 102 14.96 29.06 -15.65
N SER A 103 13.94 29.46 -14.89
CA SER A 103 13.81 29.15 -13.47
C SER A 103 12.47 28.49 -13.12
N ILE A 104 12.46 27.76 -12.01
CA ILE A 104 11.25 27.36 -11.29
C ILE A 104 11.17 28.11 -9.96
N LEU A 105 9.96 28.25 -9.42
CA LEU A 105 9.71 28.77 -8.08
C LEU A 105 9.06 27.69 -7.20
N ILE A 106 9.59 27.53 -5.98
CA ILE A 106 9.06 26.64 -4.94
C ILE A 106 8.93 27.38 -3.61
N SER A 107 8.12 26.84 -2.70
CA SER A 107 7.95 27.40 -1.34
C SER A 107 8.38 26.43 -0.23
N PRO A 108 9.63 26.54 0.27
CA PRO A 108 10.13 25.68 1.34
C PRO A 108 9.43 25.87 2.70
N PRO A 109 9.34 24.84 3.57
CA PRO A 109 9.68 23.45 3.28
C PRO A 109 8.83 22.93 2.12
N ALA A 110 9.42 22.19 1.17
CA ALA A 110 8.74 21.78 -0.06
C ALA A 110 9.03 20.30 -0.35
N PHE A 111 8.25 19.70 -1.25
CA PHE A 111 8.57 18.36 -1.73
C PHE A 111 9.91 18.38 -2.51
N PRO A 112 10.94 17.61 -2.11
CA PRO A 112 12.29 17.77 -2.64
C PRO A 112 12.44 17.48 -4.15
N MET A 113 11.48 16.75 -4.74
CA MET A 113 11.55 16.37 -6.14
C MET A 113 11.47 17.56 -7.10
N TYR A 114 10.85 18.68 -6.71
CA TYR A 114 10.81 19.88 -7.56
C TYR A 114 12.22 20.44 -7.79
N ALA A 115 12.96 20.68 -6.70
CA ALA A 115 14.34 21.17 -6.77
C ALA A 115 15.25 20.15 -7.46
N ARG A 116 15.04 18.85 -7.19
CA ARG A 116 15.84 17.79 -7.83
C ARG A 116 15.61 17.72 -9.34
N ALA A 117 14.37 17.83 -9.80
CA ALA A 117 14.06 17.86 -11.23
C ALA A 117 14.66 19.11 -11.90
N ALA A 118 14.58 20.27 -11.26
CA ALA A 118 15.23 21.48 -11.76
C ALA A 118 16.75 21.32 -11.88
N GLU A 119 17.41 20.82 -10.82
CA GLU A 119 18.86 20.58 -10.80
C GLU A 119 19.30 19.62 -11.93
N LEU A 120 18.59 18.50 -12.10
CA LEU A 120 18.89 17.52 -13.15
C LEU A 120 18.76 18.10 -14.57
N ASN A 121 17.91 19.10 -14.76
CA ASN A 121 17.68 19.77 -16.03
C ASN A 121 18.44 21.11 -16.13
N GLY A 122 19.39 21.40 -15.23
CA GLY A 122 20.15 22.66 -15.24
C GLY A 122 19.27 23.90 -15.14
N THR A 123 18.12 23.80 -14.46
CA THR A 123 17.14 24.87 -14.26
C THR A 123 17.34 25.51 -12.89
N ARG A 124 17.28 26.84 -12.83
CA ARG A 124 17.50 27.58 -11.57
C ARG A 124 16.29 27.43 -10.64
N VAL A 125 16.53 27.33 -9.34
CA VAL A 125 15.48 27.28 -8.31
C VAL A 125 15.42 28.62 -7.59
N ILE A 126 14.24 29.25 -7.61
CA ILE A 126 13.88 30.40 -6.77
C ILE A 126 13.05 29.85 -5.60
N SER A 127 13.41 30.26 -4.38
CA SER A 127 12.76 29.78 -3.17
C SER A 127 12.12 30.93 -2.41
N VAL A 128 10.82 30.83 -2.15
CA VAL A 128 10.07 31.75 -1.28
C VAL A 128 9.48 30.93 -0.14
N PRO A 129 10.12 30.89 1.05
CA PRO A 129 9.65 30.07 2.16
C PRO A 129 8.19 30.35 2.49
N LEU A 130 7.48 29.31 2.94
CA LEU A 130 6.17 29.47 3.57
C LEU A 130 6.29 30.35 4.81
N GLU A 131 5.17 30.95 5.20
CA GLU A 131 5.06 31.70 6.45
C GLU A 131 5.32 30.83 7.68
N ILE A 132 5.49 31.48 8.84
CA ILE A 132 5.72 30.79 10.13
C ILE A 132 4.54 29.86 10.48
N ASP A 133 3.33 30.19 10.04
CA ASP A 133 2.13 29.36 10.18
C ASP A 133 1.93 28.35 9.03
N PHE A 134 2.91 28.27 8.13
CA PHE A 134 2.96 27.45 6.93
C PHE A 134 1.94 27.78 5.84
N THR A 135 1.37 28.99 5.87
CA THR A 135 0.58 29.51 4.75
C THR A 135 1.48 29.97 3.60
N LEU A 136 0.91 30.01 2.39
CA LEU A 136 1.60 30.46 1.19
C LEU A 136 1.51 31.99 1.09
N ASP A 137 2.65 32.69 1.10
CA ASP A 137 2.70 34.12 0.80
C ASP A 137 2.67 34.35 -0.72
N VAL A 138 1.47 34.56 -1.26
CA VAL A 138 1.23 34.81 -2.69
C VAL A 138 1.94 36.08 -3.16
N ASP A 139 1.97 37.14 -2.34
CA ASP A 139 2.54 38.43 -2.75
C ASP A 139 4.07 38.32 -2.86
N SER A 140 4.72 37.67 -1.88
CA SER A 140 6.16 37.40 -1.96
C SER A 140 6.51 36.44 -3.10
N VAL A 141 5.68 35.44 -3.39
CA VAL A 141 5.85 34.55 -4.55
C VAL A 141 5.80 35.35 -5.86
N CYS A 142 4.83 36.25 -6.01
CA CYS A 142 4.69 37.10 -7.18
C CYS A 142 5.88 38.07 -7.33
N ALA A 143 6.33 38.67 -6.24
CA ALA A 143 7.43 39.63 -6.22
C ALA A 143 8.81 38.99 -6.50
N ALA A 144 9.04 37.77 -6.01
CA ALA A 144 10.33 37.09 -6.15
C ALA A 144 10.52 36.42 -7.53
N ALA A 145 9.42 36.16 -8.26
CA ALA A 145 9.48 35.48 -9.54
C ALA A 145 10.22 36.32 -10.59
N ALA A 146 11.24 35.73 -11.21
CA ALA A 146 11.98 36.36 -12.29
C ALA A 146 11.18 36.35 -13.61
N GLU A 147 11.57 37.17 -14.57
CA GLU A 147 10.98 37.16 -15.92
C GLU A 147 11.14 35.79 -16.61
N ASP A 148 12.20 35.05 -16.27
CA ASP A 148 12.53 33.73 -16.78
C ASP A 148 11.90 32.57 -15.98
N THR A 149 11.05 32.87 -14.99
CA THR A 149 10.34 31.86 -14.22
C THR A 149 9.23 31.24 -15.07
N LYS A 150 9.31 29.93 -15.29
CA LYS A 150 8.39 29.18 -16.17
C LYS A 150 7.43 28.27 -15.43
N LEU A 151 7.78 27.85 -14.22
CA LEU A 151 6.96 26.98 -13.38
C LEU A 151 6.92 27.53 -11.96
N VAL A 152 5.73 27.59 -11.38
CA VAL A 152 5.50 27.89 -9.96
C VAL A 152 4.82 26.69 -9.33
N PHE A 153 5.48 25.99 -8.42
CA PHE A 153 4.94 24.80 -7.77
C PHE A 153 4.17 25.16 -6.50
N VAL A 154 2.92 24.70 -6.43
CA VAL A 154 2.03 24.87 -5.28
C VAL A 154 1.56 23.49 -4.84
N THR A 155 1.90 23.05 -3.62
CA THR A 155 1.47 21.72 -3.14
C THR A 155 0.27 21.86 -2.23
N THR A 156 -0.85 21.21 -2.56
CA THR A 156 -2.10 21.30 -1.78
C THR A 156 -2.88 19.97 -1.80
N PRO A 157 -3.14 19.33 -0.64
CA PRO A 157 -2.56 19.60 0.68
C PRO A 157 -1.03 19.52 0.70
N HIS A 158 -0.40 20.45 1.43
CA HIS A 158 1.04 20.65 1.43
C HIS A 158 1.81 19.49 2.10
N ASN A 159 2.95 19.07 1.56
CA ASN A 159 3.84 18.06 2.16
C ASN A 159 5.19 18.70 2.51
N PRO A 160 5.60 18.74 3.80
CA PRO A 160 5.21 17.81 4.87
C PRO A 160 4.17 18.31 5.90
N VAL A 161 3.60 19.49 5.71
CA VAL A 161 2.81 20.17 6.74
C VAL A 161 1.37 19.63 6.86
N GLY A 162 0.71 19.39 5.72
CA GLY A 162 -0.65 18.88 5.61
C GLY A 162 -1.71 19.94 5.31
N ILE A 163 -1.38 21.23 5.37
CA ILE A 163 -2.33 22.34 5.17
C ILE A 163 -2.61 22.55 3.67
N SER A 164 -3.88 22.75 3.32
CA SER A 164 -4.29 23.09 1.95
C SER A 164 -4.08 24.57 1.66
N VAL A 165 -3.68 24.89 0.43
CA VAL A 165 -3.66 26.26 -0.09
C VAL A 165 -5.08 26.63 -0.54
N PRO A 166 -5.62 27.81 -0.15
CA PRO A 166 -6.93 28.27 -0.61
C PRO A 166 -7.02 28.42 -2.13
N GLU A 167 -8.19 28.15 -2.69
CA GLU A 167 -8.40 28.21 -4.14
C GLU A 167 -8.23 29.65 -4.67
N GLU A 168 -8.65 30.66 -3.90
CA GLU A 168 -8.49 32.07 -4.24
C GLU A 168 -7.02 32.47 -4.43
N ASP A 169 -6.11 31.84 -3.68
CA ASP A 169 -4.68 32.12 -3.78
C ASP A 169 -4.07 31.45 -5.01
N ILE A 170 -4.55 30.25 -5.38
CA ILE A 170 -4.20 29.61 -6.65
C ILE A 170 -4.69 30.49 -7.82
N ILE A 171 -5.92 31.01 -7.76
CA ILE A 171 -6.47 31.90 -8.80
C ILE A 171 -5.64 33.19 -8.93
N LYS A 172 -5.26 33.83 -7.81
CA LYS A 172 -4.39 35.03 -7.84
C LYS A 172 -3.06 34.74 -8.55
N LEU A 173 -2.43 33.60 -8.26
CA LEU A 173 -1.22 33.18 -8.97
C LEU A 173 -1.50 32.97 -10.46
N CYS A 174 -2.61 32.32 -10.81
CA CYS A 174 -2.95 32.10 -12.22
C CYS A 174 -3.08 33.41 -13.00
N GLU A 175 -3.77 34.39 -12.44
CA GLU A 175 -3.93 35.71 -13.07
C GLU A 175 -2.61 36.49 -13.13
N HIS A 176 -1.80 36.47 -12.07
CA HIS A 176 -0.50 37.14 -12.05
C HIS A 176 0.48 36.56 -13.07
N PHE A 177 0.49 35.23 -13.25
CA PHE A 177 1.44 34.53 -14.12
C PHE A 177 0.89 34.22 -15.52
N LYS A 178 -0.27 34.76 -15.89
CA LYS A 178 -0.94 34.50 -17.16
C LYS A 178 -0.01 34.74 -18.36
N GLY A 179 0.19 33.71 -19.17
CA GLY A 179 1.09 33.73 -20.33
C GLY A 179 2.59 33.84 -20.01
N ARG A 180 3.00 33.78 -18.73
CA ARG A 180 4.40 33.89 -18.29
C ARG A 180 4.94 32.60 -17.67
N ALA A 181 4.14 31.93 -16.84
CA ALA A 181 4.49 30.68 -16.17
C ALA A 181 3.26 29.77 -16.00
N ALA A 182 3.51 28.45 -15.89
CA ALA A 182 2.50 27.50 -15.45
C ALA A 182 2.45 27.44 -13.92
N ILE A 183 1.24 27.43 -13.36
CA ILE A 183 0.97 27.16 -11.95
C ILE A 183 0.77 25.66 -11.81
N VAL A 184 1.79 24.98 -11.26
CA VAL A 184 1.80 23.53 -11.09
C VAL A 184 1.25 23.20 -9.69
N VAL A 185 -0.01 22.79 -9.65
CA VAL A 185 -0.71 22.38 -8.42
C VAL A 185 -0.46 20.90 -8.17
N ASP A 186 0.39 20.57 -7.19
CA ASP A 186 0.62 19.18 -6.77
C ASP A 186 -0.47 18.72 -5.79
N GLU A 187 -1.32 17.82 -6.29
CA GLU A 187 -2.47 17.26 -5.59
C GLU A 187 -2.29 15.78 -5.26
N ALA A 188 -1.07 15.38 -4.88
CA ALA A 188 -0.79 14.01 -4.46
C ALA A 188 -1.68 13.53 -3.28
N TYR A 189 -2.23 14.45 -2.48
CA TYR A 189 -3.04 14.17 -1.29
C TYR A 189 -4.49 14.68 -1.37
N ILE A 190 -4.95 15.26 -2.48
CA ILE A 190 -6.29 15.90 -2.56
C ILE A 190 -7.45 14.92 -2.28
N ASP A 191 -7.28 13.62 -2.51
CA ASP A 191 -8.34 12.63 -2.24
C ASP A 191 -8.69 12.49 -0.74
N PHE A 192 -7.81 12.95 0.14
CA PHE A 192 -8.02 13.00 1.60
C PHE A 192 -8.59 14.35 2.05
N SER A 193 -8.49 15.37 1.20
CA SER A 193 -8.89 16.73 1.49
C SER A 193 -10.41 16.88 1.42
N PRO A 194 -11.00 17.78 2.22
CA PRO A 194 -12.38 18.20 2.02
C PRO A 194 -12.56 19.12 0.80
N HIS A 195 -11.48 19.65 0.25
CA HIS A 195 -11.49 20.58 -0.88
C HIS A 195 -11.57 19.87 -2.23
N SER A 196 -12.05 20.59 -3.24
CA SER A 196 -12.09 20.12 -4.62
C SER A 196 -10.72 20.25 -5.29
N SER A 197 -10.47 19.41 -6.30
CA SER A 197 -9.27 19.50 -7.13
C SER A 197 -9.27 20.78 -7.96
N ALA A 198 -8.11 21.44 -8.07
CA ALA A 198 -7.85 22.59 -8.93
C ALA A 198 -7.95 22.26 -10.43
N ALA A 199 -8.12 21.00 -10.83
CA ALA A 199 -8.23 20.60 -12.24
C ALA A 199 -9.41 21.27 -12.96
N HIS A 200 -10.46 21.66 -12.23
CA HIS A 200 -11.59 22.42 -12.79
C HIS A 200 -11.21 23.86 -13.20
N LEU A 201 -10.14 24.43 -12.64
CA LEU A 201 -9.67 25.78 -12.97
C LEU A 201 -9.05 25.86 -14.36
N ILE A 202 -8.68 24.74 -14.98
CA ILE A 202 -8.07 24.69 -16.33
C ILE A 202 -8.98 25.31 -17.39
N ASP A 203 -10.31 25.26 -17.19
CA ASP A 203 -11.28 25.87 -18.11
C ASP A 203 -11.23 27.40 -18.11
N SER A 204 -10.95 28.01 -16.97
CA SER A 204 -10.87 29.47 -16.81
C SER A 204 -9.44 30.01 -16.84
N HIS A 205 -8.46 29.16 -16.52
CA HIS A 205 -7.05 29.51 -16.41
C HIS A 205 -6.19 28.44 -17.11
N ASP A 206 -5.87 28.69 -18.37
CA ASP A 206 -5.12 27.76 -19.23
C ASP A 206 -3.66 27.55 -18.81
N ASN A 207 -3.18 28.31 -17.82
CA ASN A 207 -1.88 28.17 -17.19
C ASN A 207 -1.87 27.31 -15.92
N VAL A 208 -3.00 26.69 -15.55
CA VAL A 208 -3.06 25.68 -14.48
C VAL A 208 -2.62 24.32 -15.01
N VAL A 209 -1.76 23.67 -14.24
CA VAL A 209 -1.32 22.29 -14.45
C VAL A 209 -1.45 21.54 -13.13
N VAL A 210 -2.10 20.37 -13.12
CA VAL A 210 -2.36 19.63 -11.89
C VAL A 210 -1.65 18.28 -11.91
N LEU A 211 -0.88 17.98 -10.87
CA LEU A 211 -0.24 16.68 -10.69
C LEU A 211 -1.11 15.77 -9.81
N ARG A 212 -1.31 14.52 -10.25
CA ARG A 212 -2.09 13.52 -9.50
C ARG A 212 -1.36 12.18 -9.44
N THR A 213 -1.72 11.35 -8.46
CA THR A 213 -1.12 10.02 -8.31
C THR A 213 -2.09 9.00 -7.72
N LEU A 214 -1.92 7.73 -8.12
CA LEU A 214 -2.58 6.59 -7.49
C LEU A 214 -1.79 6.05 -6.27
N SER A 215 -0.61 6.62 -5.99
CA SER A 215 0.30 6.12 -4.95
C SER A 215 -0.26 6.21 -3.53
N LYS A 216 -1.14 7.19 -3.27
CA LYS A 216 -1.57 7.53 -1.91
C LYS A 216 -2.95 6.93 -1.62
N SER A 217 -4.01 7.57 -2.10
CA SER A 217 -5.40 7.21 -1.79
C SER A 217 -5.81 5.81 -2.26
N MET A 218 -5.23 5.34 -3.37
CA MET A 218 -5.45 4.00 -3.91
C MET A 218 -4.44 2.97 -3.40
N GLY A 219 -3.41 3.37 -2.65
CA GLY A 219 -2.41 2.45 -2.09
C GLY A 219 -1.50 1.80 -3.14
N LEU A 220 -1.40 2.37 -4.34
CA LEU A 220 -0.65 1.80 -5.48
C LEU A 220 0.77 2.39 -5.60
N ALA A 221 1.42 2.69 -4.47
CA ALA A 221 2.75 3.33 -4.48
C ALA A 221 3.81 2.49 -5.21
N GLY A 222 3.74 1.15 -5.14
CA GLY A 222 4.65 0.24 -5.83
C GLY A 222 4.37 0.09 -7.34
N VAL A 223 3.15 0.43 -7.78
CA VAL A 223 2.73 0.36 -9.19
C VAL A 223 3.27 1.52 -10.00
N ARG A 224 3.62 2.64 -9.33
CA ARG A 224 4.20 3.84 -9.96
C ARG A 224 3.32 4.42 -11.07
N CYS A 225 2.03 4.64 -10.80
CA CYS A 225 1.11 5.28 -11.74
C CYS A 225 0.59 6.62 -11.19
N GLY A 226 0.54 7.62 -12.07
CA GLY A 226 0.04 8.97 -11.80
C GLY A 226 -0.03 9.74 -13.11
N GLY A 227 0.03 11.05 -13.03
CA GLY A 227 0.01 11.85 -14.25
C GLY A 227 -0.05 13.33 -14.00
N VAL A 228 -0.21 14.04 -15.12
CA VAL A 228 -0.43 15.47 -15.17
C VAL A 228 -1.72 15.75 -15.94
N ILE A 229 -2.51 16.67 -15.40
CA ILE A 229 -3.73 17.18 -16.02
C ILE A 229 -3.44 18.62 -16.44
N MET A 230 -3.63 18.92 -17.72
CA MET A 230 -3.32 20.24 -18.28
C MET A 230 -4.20 20.53 -19.49
N HIS A 231 -4.12 21.75 -20.03
CA HIS A 231 -4.84 22.09 -21.25
C HIS A 231 -4.47 21.12 -22.39
N GLN A 232 -5.47 20.64 -23.13
CA GLN A 232 -5.33 19.58 -24.16
C GLN A 232 -4.25 19.88 -25.21
N ASP A 233 -4.07 21.17 -25.55
CA ASP A 233 -3.07 21.59 -26.55
C ASP A 233 -1.63 21.25 -26.12
N LEU A 234 -1.36 21.14 -24.81
CA LEU A 234 -0.03 20.82 -24.28
C LEU A 234 0.28 19.32 -24.32
N ILE A 235 -0.72 18.45 -24.39
CA ILE A 235 -0.53 16.99 -24.36
C ILE A 235 0.38 16.54 -25.51
N LYS A 236 0.17 17.07 -26.72
CA LYS A 236 0.99 16.73 -27.89
C LYS A 236 2.45 17.16 -27.74
N GLU A 237 2.72 18.26 -27.06
CA GLU A 237 4.08 18.74 -26.81
C GLU A 237 4.75 17.90 -25.71
N ALA A 238 4.01 17.55 -24.66
CA ALA A 238 4.48 16.70 -23.57
C ALA A 238 4.85 15.29 -24.05
N LEU A 239 4.10 14.70 -24.98
CA LEU A 239 4.42 13.38 -25.55
C LEU A 239 5.77 13.33 -26.28
N LYS A 240 6.28 14.47 -26.78
CA LYS A 240 7.60 14.55 -27.43
C LYS A 240 8.76 14.35 -26.45
N VAL A 241 8.54 14.68 -25.17
CA VAL A 241 9.57 14.59 -24.11
C VAL A 241 9.35 13.43 -23.15
N LEU A 242 8.19 12.74 -23.24
CA LEU A 242 7.92 11.50 -22.53
C LEU A 242 8.68 10.34 -23.18
N ALA A 243 9.03 9.32 -22.37
CA ALA A 243 9.56 8.07 -22.92
C ALA A 243 8.56 7.43 -23.90
N VAL A 244 9.07 6.68 -24.89
CA VAL A 244 8.24 6.06 -25.94
C VAL A 244 7.30 5.00 -25.37
N TYR A 245 7.74 4.23 -24.38
CA TYR A 245 6.97 3.18 -23.72
C TYR A 245 7.02 3.38 -22.19
N PRO A 246 6.32 4.40 -21.65
CA PRO A 246 6.47 4.81 -20.26
C PRO A 246 5.71 3.89 -19.28
N VAL A 247 4.69 3.16 -19.75
CA VAL A 247 3.83 2.30 -18.93
C VAL A 247 4.01 0.83 -19.30
N PRO A 248 4.54 -0.01 -18.39
CA PRO A 248 4.58 -1.46 -18.59
C PRO A 248 3.20 -2.12 -18.60
N VAL A 249 3.01 -3.19 -19.38
CA VAL A 249 1.74 -3.96 -19.43
C VAL A 249 1.28 -4.46 -18.05
N PRO A 250 2.13 -4.99 -17.15
CA PRO A 250 1.68 -5.39 -15.81
C PRO A 250 1.13 -4.22 -14.97
N VAL A 251 1.67 -3.01 -15.18
CA VAL A 251 1.21 -1.79 -14.51
C VAL A 251 -0.17 -1.39 -15.03
N LEU A 252 -0.37 -1.44 -16.35
CA LEU A 252 -1.66 -1.22 -16.99
C LEU A 252 -2.74 -2.12 -16.40
N GLU A 253 -2.52 -3.44 -16.42
CA GLU A 253 -3.49 -4.43 -15.91
C GLU A 253 -3.81 -4.19 -14.42
N THR A 254 -2.79 -3.98 -13.60
CA THR A 254 -2.95 -3.70 -12.17
C THR A 254 -3.78 -2.44 -11.92
N VAL A 255 -3.56 -1.38 -12.71
CA VAL A 255 -4.31 -0.13 -12.57
C VAL A 255 -5.76 -0.30 -12.99
N LEU A 256 -6.04 -1.00 -14.09
CA LEU A 256 -7.41 -1.27 -14.54
C LEU A 256 -8.21 -2.06 -13.49
N GLU A 257 -7.61 -3.09 -12.90
CA GLU A 257 -8.25 -3.85 -11.82
C GLU A 257 -8.50 -3.00 -10.56
N ALA A 258 -7.50 -2.20 -10.17
CA ALA A 258 -7.57 -1.35 -8.98
C ALA A 258 -8.56 -0.18 -9.14
N LEU A 259 -8.78 0.30 -10.37
CA LEU A 259 -9.76 1.33 -10.71
C LEU A 259 -11.15 0.78 -11.08
N SER A 260 -11.37 -0.53 -10.99
CA SER A 260 -12.70 -1.10 -11.13
C SER A 260 -13.69 -0.51 -10.10
N PRO A 261 -14.99 -0.41 -10.42
CA PRO A 261 -15.99 0.19 -9.52
C PRO A 261 -16.00 -0.42 -8.12
N ALA A 262 -15.84 -1.74 -8.03
CA ALA A 262 -15.79 -2.48 -6.76
C ALA A 262 -14.53 -2.13 -5.95
N SER A 263 -13.36 -2.10 -6.57
CA SER A 263 -12.10 -1.72 -5.94
C SER A 263 -12.13 -0.26 -5.46
N CYS A 264 -12.60 0.68 -6.29
CA CYS A 264 -12.77 2.07 -5.90
C CYS A 264 -13.73 2.25 -4.73
N LYS A 265 -14.83 1.49 -4.66
CA LYS A 265 -15.75 1.51 -3.50
C LYS A 265 -15.01 1.08 -2.22
N ARG A 266 -14.31 -0.06 -2.23
CA ARG A 266 -13.54 -0.56 -1.07
C ARG A 266 -12.49 0.45 -0.62
N MET A 267 -11.77 1.08 -1.56
CA MET A 267 -10.73 2.06 -1.22
C MET A 267 -11.31 3.35 -0.64
N ARG A 268 -12.49 3.81 -1.09
CA ARG A 268 -13.21 4.93 -0.47
C ARG A 268 -13.56 4.65 1.00
N GLU A 269 -14.06 3.44 1.29
CA GLU A 269 -14.38 3.04 2.67
C GLU A 269 -13.13 2.98 3.55
N LYS A 270 -12.02 2.41 3.04
CA LYS A 270 -10.73 2.41 3.76
C LYS A 270 -10.20 3.82 4.01
N ARG A 271 -10.34 4.72 3.04
CA ARG A 271 -9.96 6.14 3.18
C ARG A 271 -10.80 6.84 4.25
N ALA A 272 -12.11 6.62 4.28
CA ALA A 272 -12.98 7.16 5.32
C ALA A 272 -12.55 6.70 6.72
N ARG A 273 -12.23 5.39 6.89
CA ARG A 273 -11.69 4.85 8.15
C ARG A 273 -10.34 5.48 8.52
N LEU A 274 -9.47 5.73 7.54
CA LEU A 274 -8.19 6.42 7.76
C LEU A 274 -8.40 7.84 8.29
N LEU A 275 -9.36 8.59 7.74
CA LEU A 275 -9.68 9.95 8.22
C LEU A 275 -10.25 9.94 9.64
N VAL A 276 -11.10 8.96 9.98
CA VAL A 276 -11.58 8.75 11.36
C VAL A 276 -10.42 8.43 12.31
N ASN A 277 -9.48 7.56 11.90
CA ASN A 277 -8.29 7.25 12.68
C ASN A 277 -7.39 8.47 12.87
N LYS A 278 -7.24 9.31 11.83
CA LYS A 278 -6.47 10.57 11.90
C LYS A 278 -7.04 11.46 12.99
N LYS A 279 -8.35 11.73 12.93
CA LYS A 279 -9.04 12.57 13.92
C LYS A 279 -8.85 12.04 15.34
N TRP A 280 -9.10 10.75 15.55
CA TRP A 280 -8.92 10.15 16.87
C TRP A 280 -7.47 10.22 17.37
N PHE A 281 -6.49 9.98 16.49
CA PHE A 281 -5.09 9.99 16.89
C PHE A 281 -4.64 11.38 17.32
N VAL A 282 -5.07 12.43 16.59
CA VAL A 282 -4.84 13.84 16.97
C VAL A 282 -5.42 14.13 18.35
N GLU A 283 -6.72 13.85 18.56
CA GLU A 283 -7.40 14.05 19.86
C GLU A 283 -6.71 13.30 21.01
N ARG A 284 -6.10 12.15 20.72
CA ARG A 284 -5.41 11.33 21.74
C ARG A 284 -4.05 11.89 22.15
N ILE A 285 -3.32 12.54 21.24
CA ILE A 285 -1.93 12.96 21.48
C ILE A 285 -1.78 14.46 21.77
N GLU A 286 -2.72 15.30 21.32
CA GLU A 286 -2.55 16.77 21.31
C GLU A 286 -2.27 17.37 22.69
N ASN A 287 -2.77 16.74 23.76
CA ASN A 287 -2.63 17.20 25.14
C ASN A 287 -1.56 16.42 25.93
N LEU A 288 -0.78 15.56 25.29
CA LEU A 288 0.31 14.84 25.96
C LEU A 288 1.48 15.79 26.23
N ASP A 289 2.12 15.64 27.40
CA ASP A 289 3.21 16.53 27.82
C ASP A 289 4.40 16.55 26.83
N VAL A 290 4.65 15.44 26.13
CA VAL A 290 5.73 15.35 25.13
C VAL A 290 5.45 16.11 23.84
N VAL A 291 4.18 16.44 23.56
CA VAL A 291 3.73 17.14 22.35
C VAL A 291 3.69 18.65 22.62
N GLU A 292 4.34 19.43 21.75
CA GLU A 292 4.27 20.90 21.79
C GLU A 292 3.10 21.40 20.93
N LYS A 293 2.94 20.85 19.72
CA LYS A 293 1.90 21.27 18.78
C LYS A 293 1.59 20.18 17.76
N VAL A 294 0.31 19.94 17.51
CA VAL A 294 -0.16 19.18 16.35
C VAL A 294 -0.66 20.17 15.30
N PHE A 295 -0.15 20.10 14.08
CA PHE A 295 -0.58 20.98 12.99
C PHE A 295 -1.82 20.40 12.28
N PRO A 296 -2.75 21.26 11.80
CA PRO A 296 -3.87 20.83 10.96
C PRO A 296 -3.38 20.11 9.72
N SER A 297 -4.16 19.15 9.23
CA SER A 297 -3.82 18.40 8.03
C SER A 297 -5.03 17.88 7.29
N ASP A 298 -5.06 18.14 5.99
CA ASP A 298 -6.00 17.60 5.00
C ASP A 298 -5.41 16.38 4.27
N ALA A 299 -4.22 15.92 4.65
CA ALA A 299 -3.56 14.76 4.06
C ALA A 299 -3.80 13.46 4.87
N ASN A 300 -3.13 12.37 4.47
CA ASN A 300 -3.13 11.08 5.18
C ASN A 300 -2.02 10.95 6.24
N PHE A 301 -1.44 12.08 6.64
CA PHE A 301 -0.43 12.20 7.68
C PHE A 301 -0.71 13.44 8.52
N ILE A 302 -0.03 13.59 9.65
CA ILE A 302 -0.01 14.83 10.44
C ILE A 302 1.44 15.25 10.69
N LEU A 303 1.66 16.54 10.88
CA LEU A 303 2.92 17.08 11.39
C LEU A 303 2.75 17.37 12.88
N VAL A 304 3.71 16.93 13.70
CA VAL A 304 3.68 17.13 15.15
C VAL A 304 5.03 17.67 15.60
N ARG A 305 5.02 18.77 16.35
CA ARG A 305 6.18 19.30 17.07
C ARG A 305 6.23 18.71 18.47
N PHE A 306 7.40 18.22 18.86
CA PHE A 306 7.66 17.62 20.17
C PHE A 306 8.65 18.47 20.96
N LYS A 307 8.55 18.43 22.30
CA LYS A 307 9.50 19.12 23.18
C LYS A 307 10.92 18.55 23.08
N ASP A 308 11.03 17.23 22.88
CA ASP A 308 12.28 16.52 22.63
C ASP A 308 12.09 15.52 21.48
N VAL A 309 12.27 16.02 20.26
CA VAL A 309 12.08 15.23 19.03
C VAL A 309 13.06 14.06 18.91
N VAL A 310 14.28 14.21 19.42
CA VAL A 310 15.33 13.18 19.33
C VAL A 310 14.98 11.99 20.21
N SER A 311 14.53 12.25 21.44
CA SER A 311 14.05 11.20 22.35
C SER A 311 12.83 10.48 21.78
N ILE A 312 11.86 11.21 21.22
CA ILE A 312 10.64 10.63 20.64
C ILE A 312 10.93 9.78 19.40
N GLU A 313 11.81 10.22 18.50
CA GLU A 313 12.22 9.42 17.34
C GLU A 313 12.92 8.14 17.81
N SER A 314 13.88 8.26 18.74
CA SER A 314 14.59 7.11 19.29
C SER A 314 13.65 6.11 19.94
N LEU A 315 12.67 6.60 20.72
CA LEU A 315 11.67 5.79 21.39
C LEU A 315 10.78 5.05 20.37
N ALA A 316 10.29 5.75 19.36
CA ALA A 316 9.50 5.16 18.28
C ALA A 316 10.31 4.08 17.53
N ARG A 317 11.55 4.39 17.14
CA ARG A 317 12.44 3.50 16.40
C ARG A 317 12.74 2.22 17.17
N LYS A 318 13.08 2.33 18.47
CA LYS A 318 13.33 1.18 19.36
C LYS A 318 12.13 0.24 19.49
N ASN A 319 10.92 0.77 19.33
CA ASN A 319 9.67 0.02 19.39
C ASN A 319 9.11 -0.34 17.99
N GLY A 320 9.94 -0.26 16.94
CA GLY A 320 9.60 -0.70 15.59
C GLY A 320 8.75 0.28 14.77
N PHE A 321 8.52 1.50 15.25
CA PHE A 321 7.87 2.54 14.47
C PHE A 321 8.91 3.34 13.68
N VAL A 322 8.74 3.37 12.36
CA VAL A 322 9.52 4.24 11.48
C VAL A 322 8.68 5.47 11.15
N LEU A 323 9.05 6.60 11.76
CA LEU A 323 8.43 7.90 11.52
C LEU A 323 9.29 8.72 10.57
N ARG A 324 8.76 9.84 10.05
CA ARG A 324 9.53 10.73 9.18
C ARG A 324 9.99 11.96 9.97
N ASP A 325 11.22 11.91 10.44
CA ASP A 325 11.89 13.05 11.05
C ASP A 325 11.97 14.24 10.07
N GLN A 326 11.61 15.43 10.56
CA GLN A 326 11.68 16.71 9.84
C GLN A 326 12.58 17.72 10.57
N ASN A 327 13.25 17.33 11.66
CA ASN A 327 14.02 18.23 12.52
C ASN A 327 15.15 18.96 11.78
N ASN A 328 15.69 18.38 10.70
CA ASN A 328 16.74 18.99 9.87
C ASN A 328 16.18 19.75 8.66
N VAL A 329 14.86 19.88 8.54
CA VAL A 329 14.23 20.68 7.49
C VAL A 329 14.01 22.10 8.03
N PRO A 330 14.48 23.14 7.33
CA PRO A 330 14.29 24.52 7.77
C PRO A 330 12.82 24.83 8.10
N SER A 331 12.60 25.53 9.21
CA SER A 331 11.28 25.90 9.75
C SER A 331 10.47 24.75 10.37
N LEU A 332 11.01 23.52 10.37
CA LEU A 332 10.38 22.33 10.93
C LEU A 332 11.20 21.73 12.09
N GLU A 333 11.99 22.55 12.77
CA GLU A 333 12.74 22.14 13.96
C GLU A 333 11.78 21.56 15.02
N GLY A 334 12.17 20.45 15.63
CA GLY A 334 11.35 19.74 16.60
C GLY A 334 10.18 18.92 16.02
N CYS A 335 10.01 18.88 14.69
CA CYS A 335 8.86 18.23 14.07
C CYS A 335 9.12 16.81 13.54
N ILE A 336 8.11 15.95 13.65
CA ILE A 336 8.01 14.65 12.99
C ILE A 336 6.72 14.61 12.17
N ARG A 337 6.81 14.15 10.93
CA ARG A 337 5.63 13.84 10.10
C ARG A 337 5.23 12.38 10.31
N ILE A 338 4.02 12.16 10.80
CA ILE A 338 3.48 10.84 11.15
C ILE A 338 2.41 10.44 10.13
N SER A 339 2.64 9.34 9.40
CA SER A 339 1.63 8.79 8.50
C SER A 339 0.54 8.07 9.29
N ILE A 340 -0.72 8.27 8.91
CA ILE A 340 -1.85 7.64 9.60
C ILE A 340 -2.01 6.20 9.13
N GLY A 341 -1.94 5.27 10.07
CA GLY A 341 -2.05 3.83 9.82
C GLY A 341 -3.40 3.24 10.22
N THR A 342 -3.38 1.93 10.49
CA THR A 342 -4.51 1.23 11.08
C THR A 342 -4.76 1.69 12.51
N ARG A 343 -5.98 1.47 13.02
CA ARG A 343 -6.37 1.84 14.37
C ARG A 343 -5.41 1.32 15.44
N SER A 344 -5.05 0.05 15.35
CA SER A 344 -4.12 -0.60 16.30
C SER A 344 -2.71 0.00 16.24
N HIS A 345 -2.23 0.41 15.05
CA HIS A 345 -0.93 1.08 14.95
C HIS A 345 -0.95 2.45 15.65
N MET A 346 -2.03 3.20 15.45
CA MET A 346 -2.18 4.53 16.04
C MET A 346 -2.39 4.46 17.56
N GLU A 347 -3.10 3.46 18.06
CA GLU A 347 -3.25 3.21 19.50
C GLU A 347 -1.93 2.86 20.18
N ALA A 348 -1.15 1.98 19.56
CA ALA A 348 0.18 1.63 20.07
C ALA A 348 1.10 2.84 20.08
N LEU A 349 1.15 3.62 18.99
CA LEU A 349 1.99 4.82 18.93
C LEU A 349 1.56 5.89 19.95
N ALA A 350 0.26 6.11 20.12
CA ALA A 350 -0.25 7.05 21.12
C ALA A 350 0.09 6.59 22.55
N THR A 351 -0.03 5.29 22.83
CA THR A 351 0.36 4.69 24.12
C THR A 351 1.86 4.89 24.37
N LEU A 352 2.68 4.70 23.34
CA LEU A 352 4.12 4.90 23.44
C LEU A 352 4.46 6.36 23.78
N PHE A 353 3.79 7.34 23.17
CA PHE A 353 3.98 8.76 23.49
C PHE A 353 3.48 9.13 24.90
N GLU A 354 2.39 8.52 25.36
CA GLU A 354 1.83 8.78 26.68
C GLU A 354 2.65 8.15 27.82
N LYS A 355 3.15 6.93 27.62
CA LYS A 355 3.74 6.12 28.69
C LYS A 355 5.25 5.96 28.61
N GLY A 356 5.86 6.28 27.46
CA GLY A 356 7.29 6.02 27.23
C GLY A 356 7.61 4.54 26.95
N GLU A 357 6.62 3.65 26.94
CA GLU A 357 6.79 2.23 26.66
C GLU A 357 5.51 1.62 26.06
N LEU A 358 5.68 0.55 25.27
CA LEU A 358 4.57 -0.31 24.89
C LEU A 358 4.39 -1.41 25.95
N PRO A 359 3.16 -1.69 26.40
CA PRO A 359 2.91 -2.91 27.17
C PRO A 359 3.39 -4.13 26.38
N GLU A 360 4.01 -5.12 27.03
CA GLU A 360 4.52 -6.37 26.42
C GLU A 360 3.54 -6.98 25.40
N ARG A 361 2.23 -6.93 25.70
CA ARG A 361 1.15 -7.41 24.81
C ARG A 361 1.08 -6.76 23.42
N MET A 362 1.65 -5.57 23.21
CA MET A 362 1.51 -4.79 21.97
C MET A 362 2.67 -4.96 20.97
N LYS A 363 3.72 -5.74 21.31
CA LYS A 363 4.83 -6.04 20.38
C LYS A 363 4.43 -7.01 19.25
N GLY A 364 3.29 -7.71 19.39
CA GLY A 364 2.66 -8.53 18.35
C GLY A 364 3.37 -9.86 18.10
N ARG A 365 2.75 -10.96 18.51
CA ARG A 365 3.23 -12.34 18.33
C ARG A 365 3.00 -12.81 16.91
N LYS A 366 4.02 -12.68 16.08
CA LYS A 366 3.98 -12.97 14.64
C LYS A 366 5.00 -14.02 14.24
N GLY A 367 4.66 -14.81 13.25
CA GLY A 367 5.58 -15.75 12.63
C GLY A 367 5.32 -15.89 11.15
N GLU A 368 6.36 -16.25 10.41
CA GLU A 368 6.35 -16.47 8.99
C GLU A 368 7.23 -17.69 8.64
N CYS A 369 6.80 -18.44 7.64
CA CYS A 369 7.61 -19.52 7.10
C CYS A 369 7.47 -19.54 5.58
N LEU A 370 8.61 -19.42 4.90
CA LEU A 370 8.72 -19.67 3.48
C LEU A 370 9.43 -21.01 3.27
N ARG A 371 8.72 -21.98 2.70
CA ARG A 371 9.21 -23.33 2.44
C ARG A 371 9.18 -23.60 0.93
N ARG A 372 10.28 -24.11 0.38
CA ARG A 372 10.37 -24.53 -1.01
C ARG A 372 11.01 -25.90 -1.10
N THR A 373 10.34 -26.81 -1.78
CA THR A 373 10.85 -28.15 -2.13
C THR A 373 10.89 -28.27 -3.66
N LYS A 374 11.16 -29.47 -4.18
CA LYS A 374 11.01 -29.73 -5.63
C LYS A 374 9.55 -29.85 -6.06
N GLU A 375 8.66 -30.14 -5.10
CA GLU A 375 7.25 -30.48 -5.32
C GLU A 375 6.34 -29.31 -4.95
N THR A 376 6.73 -28.48 -3.97
CA THR A 376 5.88 -27.42 -3.42
C THR A 376 6.63 -26.11 -3.14
N GLY A 377 5.87 -25.01 -3.10
CA GLY A 377 6.26 -23.71 -2.56
C GLY A 377 5.17 -23.15 -1.67
N ILE A 378 5.48 -22.91 -0.39
CA ILE A 378 4.53 -22.50 0.65
C ILE A 378 5.03 -21.21 1.33
N ASP A 379 4.20 -20.16 1.39
CA ASP A 379 4.39 -18.95 2.20
C ASP A 379 3.26 -18.88 3.25
N VAL A 380 3.63 -18.92 4.54
CA VAL A 380 2.70 -18.78 5.66
C VAL A 380 3.06 -17.57 6.50
N LYS A 381 2.06 -16.77 6.88
CA LYS A 381 2.18 -15.66 7.84
C LYS A 381 1.06 -15.71 8.86
N VAL A 382 1.42 -15.66 10.14
CA VAL A 382 0.48 -15.71 11.25
C VAL A 382 0.70 -14.57 12.24
N ASN A 383 -0.39 -14.10 12.86
CA ASN A 383 -0.34 -13.18 14.00
C ASN A 383 -1.34 -13.65 15.04
N LEU A 384 -0.84 -14.05 16.22
CA LEU A 384 -1.66 -14.56 17.31
C LEU A 384 -2.51 -13.47 17.99
N ASP A 385 -2.23 -12.19 17.71
CA ASP A 385 -2.86 -11.04 18.38
C ASP A 385 -3.76 -10.22 17.45
N ARG A 386 -4.09 -10.71 16.26
CA ARG A 386 -5.03 -10.08 15.32
C ARG A 386 -5.95 -11.13 14.75
N VAL A 387 -7.19 -10.78 14.40
CA VAL A 387 -8.16 -11.70 13.78
C VAL A 387 -8.18 -11.63 12.25
N GLU A 388 -7.58 -10.60 11.65
CA GLU A 388 -7.56 -10.35 10.20
C GLU A 388 -6.18 -9.85 9.73
N PRO A 389 -5.81 -10.09 8.45
CA PRO A 389 -6.60 -10.79 7.42
C PRO A 389 -6.54 -12.32 7.56
N ILE A 390 -7.58 -13.00 7.06
CA ILE A 390 -7.53 -14.43 6.76
C ILE A 390 -7.58 -14.59 5.23
N SER A 391 -6.59 -15.27 4.66
CA SER A 391 -6.43 -15.45 3.22
C SER A 391 -5.68 -16.75 2.98
N VAL A 392 -6.39 -17.78 2.54
CA VAL A 392 -5.82 -19.10 2.27
C VAL A 392 -6.03 -19.45 0.81
N SER A 393 -4.95 -19.86 0.14
CA SER A 393 -4.97 -20.32 -1.23
C SER A 393 -3.95 -21.44 -1.40
N THR A 394 -4.40 -22.70 -1.34
CA THR A 394 -3.56 -23.89 -1.55
C THR A 394 -3.82 -24.58 -2.88
N GLY A 395 -4.88 -24.18 -3.58
CA GLY A 395 -5.36 -24.87 -4.78
C GLY A 395 -6.26 -26.07 -4.47
N ILE A 396 -6.53 -26.37 -3.19
CA ILE A 396 -7.42 -27.43 -2.72
C ILE A 396 -8.58 -26.79 -1.95
N GLY A 397 -9.71 -26.56 -2.63
CA GLY A 397 -10.79 -25.70 -2.10
C GLY A 397 -11.37 -26.13 -0.74
N PHE A 398 -11.52 -27.44 -0.50
CA PHE A 398 -11.98 -27.93 0.81
C PHE A 398 -10.93 -27.72 1.91
N PHE A 399 -9.65 -27.91 1.60
CA PHE A 399 -8.56 -27.69 2.56
C PHE A 399 -8.36 -26.20 2.88
N ASP A 400 -8.53 -25.32 1.88
CA ASP A 400 -8.54 -23.87 2.08
C ASP A 400 -9.59 -23.47 3.11
N HIS A 401 -10.80 -24.03 3.00
CA HIS A 401 -11.86 -23.84 3.96
C HIS A 401 -11.49 -24.34 5.36
N MET A 402 -10.86 -25.52 5.48
CA MET A 402 -10.43 -26.08 6.77
C MET A 402 -9.36 -25.24 7.48
N LEU A 403 -8.40 -24.69 6.73
CA LEU A 403 -7.37 -23.79 7.27
C LEU A 403 -7.95 -22.44 7.70
N ASP A 404 -8.93 -21.92 6.95
CA ASP A 404 -9.72 -20.75 7.34
C ASP A 404 -10.47 -21.00 8.67
N GLN A 405 -11.04 -22.19 8.87
CA GLN A 405 -11.68 -22.56 10.13
C GLN A 405 -10.70 -22.53 11.31
N ILE A 406 -9.44 -22.98 11.15
CA ILE A 406 -8.43 -22.87 12.21
C ILE A 406 -8.26 -21.42 12.61
N ALA A 407 -8.02 -20.52 11.66
CA ALA A 407 -7.75 -19.11 11.94
C ALA A 407 -8.96 -18.42 12.59
N THR A 408 -10.15 -18.64 12.02
CA THR A 408 -11.42 -18.11 12.51
C THR A 408 -11.71 -18.54 13.94
N HIS A 409 -11.56 -19.83 14.24
CA HIS A 409 -11.85 -20.36 15.57
C HIS A 409 -10.74 -20.07 16.60
N ALA A 410 -9.50 -19.96 16.15
CA ALA A 410 -8.37 -19.51 16.98
C ALA A 410 -8.43 -18.01 17.32
N GLY A 411 -9.10 -17.21 16.49
CA GLY A 411 -9.11 -15.75 16.63
C GLY A 411 -7.76 -15.13 16.23
N ILE A 412 -7.11 -15.69 15.22
CA ILE A 412 -5.79 -15.27 14.73
C ILE A 412 -5.86 -14.89 13.24
N SER A 413 -4.93 -14.09 12.76
CA SER A 413 -4.82 -13.73 11.34
C SER A 413 -3.92 -14.74 10.68
N LEU A 414 -4.31 -15.23 9.50
CA LEU A 414 -3.59 -16.27 8.79
C LEU A 414 -3.56 -15.98 7.30
N LYS A 415 -2.36 -15.89 6.73
CA LYS A 415 -2.15 -15.88 5.29
C LYS A 415 -1.39 -17.13 4.89
N ILE A 416 -1.93 -17.89 3.94
CA ILE A 416 -1.28 -19.06 3.34
C ILE A 416 -1.39 -18.93 1.82
N GLU A 417 -0.25 -18.95 1.15
CA GLU A 417 -0.15 -19.15 -0.30
C GLU A 417 0.66 -20.42 -0.54
N ALA A 418 0.05 -21.42 -1.17
CA ALA A 418 0.71 -22.66 -1.51
C ALA A 418 0.54 -22.97 -3.00
N GLN A 419 1.63 -23.40 -3.61
CA GLN A 419 1.69 -23.91 -4.97
C GLN A 419 2.35 -25.27 -4.91
N GLY A 420 1.62 -26.33 -5.25
CA GLY A 420 2.12 -27.70 -5.23
C GLY A 420 1.85 -28.46 -6.51
N ASP A 421 2.41 -29.66 -6.59
CA ASP A 421 2.22 -30.66 -7.64
C ASP A 421 0.87 -31.39 -7.52
N THR A 422 -0.22 -30.65 -7.32
CA THR A 422 -1.58 -31.20 -7.09
C THR A 422 -2.12 -32.09 -8.22
N HIS A 423 -1.46 -32.08 -9.38
CA HIS A 423 -1.74 -32.97 -10.51
C HIS A 423 -1.15 -34.38 -10.37
N ILE A 424 -0.18 -34.56 -9.45
CA ILE A 424 0.43 -35.86 -9.10
C ILE A 424 -0.33 -36.45 -7.92
N ASP A 425 -0.31 -35.76 -6.77
CA ASP A 425 -1.04 -36.09 -5.54
C ASP A 425 -1.14 -34.83 -4.65
N LEU A 426 -2.09 -34.82 -3.72
CA LEU A 426 -2.29 -33.76 -2.73
C LEU A 426 -1.39 -33.92 -1.49
N HIS A 427 -0.76 -35.08 -1.30
CA HIS A 427 0.02 -35.41 -0.10
C HIS A 427 1.09 -34.35 0.22
N HIS A 428 1.96 -34.03 -0.74
CA HIS A 428 3.04 -33.05 -0.54
C HIS A 428 2.50 -31.67 -0.19
N SER A 429 1.42 -31.24 -0.88
CA SER A 429 0.80 -29.93 -0.65
C SER A 429 0.22 -29.80 0.75
N VAL A 430 -0.49 -30.82 1.24
CA VAL A 430 -1.07 -30.83 2.59
C VAL A 430 0.02 -30.93 3.66
N GLU A 431 0.99 -31.83 3.49
CA GLU A 431 2.08 -32.02 4.43
C GLU A 431 2.96 -30.77 4.57
N ASP A 432 3.45 -30.22 3.46
CA ASP A 432 4.33 -29.05 3.49
C ASP A 432 3.60 -27.79 3.99
N THR A 433 2.30 -27.68 3.75
CA THR A 433 1.45 -26.63 4.34
C THR A 433 1.38 -26.78 5.86
N ALA A 434 1.18 -28.00 6.37
CA ALA A 434 1.17 -28.28 7.81
C ALA A 434 2.52 -27.95 8.47
N ILE A 435 3.62 -28.34 7.82
CA ILE A 435 4.99 -28.04 8.26
C ILE A 435 5.20 -26.52 8.38
N ALA A 436 4.91 -25.78 7.29
CA ALA A 436 5.12 -24.34 7.26
C ALA A 436 4.24 -23.61 8.28
N LEU A 437 2.97 -24.02 8.43
CA LEU A 437 2.06 -23.49 9.43
C LEU A 437 2.56 -23.75 10.86
N GLY A 438 3.02 -24.98 11.14
CA GLY A 438 3.58 -25.34 12.45
C GLY A 438 4.79 -24.47 12.82
N GLN A 439 5.70 -24.27 11.87
CA GLN A 439 6.90 -23.44 12.06
C GLN A 439 6.54 -21.96 12.26
N ALA A 440 5.61 -21.41 11.48
CA ALA A 440 5.15 -20.03 11.63
C ALA A 440 4.48 -19.82 13.00
N LEU A 441 3.64 -20.75 13.44
CA LEU A 441 3.02 -20.72 14.76
C LEU A 441 4.07 -20.83 15.89
N ALA A 442 5.05 -21.73 15.76
CA ALA A 442 6.13 -21.88 16.73
C ALA A 442 6.97 -20.58 16.84
N GLN A 443 7.29 -19.95 15.71
CA GLN A 443 7.98 -18.66 15.70
C GLN A 443 7.15 -17.57 16.37
N ALA A 444 5.84 -17.52 16.09
CA ALA A 444 4.93 -16.54 16.69
C ALA A 444 4.79 -16.70 18.21
N LEU A 445 4.87 -17.94 18.71
CA LEU A 445 4.84 -18.25 20.14
C LEU A 445 6.12 -17.82 20.87
N GLY A 446 7.26 -17.69 20.18
CA GLY A 446 8.53 -17.25 20.75
C GLY A 446 8.97 -18.12 21.94
N ASP A 447 9.33 -17.48 23.05
CA ASP A 447 9.73 -18.16 24.28
C ASP A 447 8.56 -18.69 25.12
N LYS A 448 7.32 -18.57 24.62
CA LYS A 448 6.07 -19.08 25.21
C LYS A 448 5.81 -18.56 26.63
N ARG A 449 6.44 -17.46 27.05
CA ARG A 449 6.17 -16.86 28.35
C ARG A 449 4.81 -16.17 28.36
N GLY A 450 4.11 -16.28 29.49
CA GLY A 450 2.86 -15.57 29.72
C GLY A 450 1.63 -16.09 28.97
N ILE A 451 1.70 -17.25 28.29
CA ILE A 451 0.52 -17.89 27.68
C ILE A 451 -0.10 -18.94 28.61
N GLU A 452 -1.39 -19.24 28.44
CA GLU A 452 -2.09 -20.32 29.17
C GLU A 452 -1.54 -21.72 28.84
N ARG A 453 -0.89 -21.88 27.68
CA ARG A 453 -0.17 -23.09 27.21
C ARG A 453 -1.05 -24.29 26.87
N TYR A 454 -2.12 -24.53 27.63
CA TYR A 454 -3.01 -25.66 27.46
C TYR A 454 -4.34 -25.23 26.84
N GLY A 455 -4.90 -26.09 25.99
CA GLY A 455 -6.19 -25.86 25.35
C GLY A 455 -6.97 -27.16 25.21
N PHE A 456 -8.30 -27.07 25.28
CA PHE A 456 -9.17 -28.23 25.14
C PHE A 456 -10.54 -27.86 24.58
N THR A 457 -11.25 -28.81 23.97
CA THR A 457 -12.54 -28.55 23.30
C THR A 457 -13.66 -29.53 23.64
N LEU A 458 -14.89 -29.10 23.34
CA LEU A 458 -16.19 -29.72 23.64
C LEU A 458 -17.06 -29.75 22.35
N PRO A 459 -18.11 -30.60 22.24
CA PRO A 459 -18.70 -31.10 20.97
C PRO A 459 -19.16 -30.08 19.92
N MET A 460 -19.31 -30.54 18.66
CA MET A 460 -19.84 -29.79 17.52
C MET A 460 -20.88 -30.57 16.71
N ASP A 461 -22.15 -30.12 16.71
CA ASP A 461 -23.30 -30.80 16.09
C ASP A 461 -23.35 -32.31 16.46
N GLU A 462 -23.55 -33.21 15.49
CA GLU A 462 -23.57 -34.66 15.71
C GLU A 462 -22.17 -35.30 15.78
N SER A 463 -21.12 -34.50 15.58
CA SER A 463 -19.72 -34.92 15.61
C SER A 463 -18.99 -34.45 16.88
N LEU A 464 -18.49 -35.40 17.67
CA LEU A 464 -17.71 -35.11 18.88
C LEU A 464 -16.22 -35.12 18.55
N ALA A 465 -15.67 -33.96 18.16
CA ALA A 465 -14.23 -33.73 18.11
C ALA A 465 -13.71 -33.22 19.45
N GLN A 466 -12.70 -33.88 20.01
CA GLN A 466 -12.03 -33.45 21.24
C GLN A 466 -10.55 -33.27 20.97
N ILE A 467 -10.04 -32.07 21.28
CA ILE A 467 -8.61 -31.76 21.29
C ILE A 467 -8.16 -31.62 22.73
N ALA A 468 -7.02 -32.20 23.07
CA ALA A 468 -6.19 -31.77 24.19
C ALA A 468 -4.83 -31.30 23.65
N LEU A 469 -4.51 -30.02 23.85
CA LEU A 469 -3.36 -29.33 23.31
C LEU A 469 -2.42 -28.89 24.45
N ASP A 470 -1.12 -29.18 24.29
CA ASP A 470 -0.03 -28.63 25.11
C ASP A 470 1.05 -28.01 24.20
N LEU A 471 1.28 -26.70 24.32
CA LEU A 471 2.35 -25.96 23.63
C LEU A 471 3.74 -26.11 24.29
N GLY A 472 3.96 -27.21 25.02
CA GLY A 472 5.13 -27.45 25.87
C GLY A 472 6.45 -27.79 25.16
N GLY A 473 6.55 -27.65 23.84
CA GLY A 473 7.82 -27.83 23.11
C GLY A 473 8.14 -29.28 22.74
N ARG A 474 7.14 -30.16 22.67
CA ARG A 474 7.32 -31.57 22.28
C ARG A 474 6.31 -31.95 21.21
N GLY A 475 6.81 -32.22 20.00
CA GLY A 475 6.01 -32.69 18.87
C GLY A 475 5.50 -34.11 19.11
N MET A 476 4.22 -34.25 19.45
CA MET A 476 3.58 -35.55 19.66
C MET A 476 2.13 -35.49 19.21
N PHE A 477 1.70 -36.44 18.39
CA PHE A 477 0.34 -36.52 17.92
C PHE A 477 -0.27 -37.89 18.23
N VAL A 478 -1.48 -37.89 18.79
CA VAL A 478 -2.26 -39.10 19.08
C VAL A 478 -3.65 -38.92 18.48
N PHE A 479 -4.05 -39.84 17.59
CA PHE A 479 -5.36 -39.85 16.97
C PHE A 479 -6.19 -41.04 17.45
N LYS A 480 -7.46 -40.81 17.78
CA LYS A 480 -8.44 -41.86 18.12
C LYS A 480 -9.77 -41.60 17.40
N GLY A 481 -10.05 -42.40 16.38
CA GLY A 481 -11.29 -42.33 15.62
C GLY A 481 -11.11 -42.94 14.23
N SER A 482 -12.13 -42.81 13.40
CA SER A 482 -12.10 -43.25 12.00
C SER A 482 -13.07 -42.45 11.17
N PHE A 483 -12.74 -42.28 9.88
CA PHE A 483 -13.61 -41.68 8.88
C PHE A 483 -14.24 -42.77 8.02
N ALA A 484 -15.57 -42.71 7.82
CA ALA A 484 -16.27 -43.71 7.01
C ALA A 484 -16.04 -43.50 5.50
N ALA A 485 -15.97 -42.24 5.06
CA ALA A 485 -15.63 -41.92 3.68
C ALA A 485 -14.11 -41.81 3.48
N ALA A 486 -13.64 -42.24 2.31
CA ALA A 486 -12.22 -42.14 1.93
C ALA A 486 -11.80 -40.70 1.54
N GLN A 487 -12.76 -39.82 1.24
CA GLN A 487 -12.53 -38.45 0.80
C GLN A 487 -13.69 -37.52 1.18
N VAL A 488 -13.40 -36.23 1.37
CA VAL A 488 -14.38 -35.15 1.51
C VAL A 488 -14.00 -34.02 0.57
N GLY A 489 -14.91 -33.67 -0.35
CA GLY A 489 -14.55 -32.83 -1.48
C GLY A 489 -13.42 -33.50 -2.28
N GLU A 490 -12.31 -32.78 -2.44
CA GLU A 490 -11.10 -33.29 -3.11
C GLU A 490 -10.04 -33.81 -2.13
N LEU A 491 -10.25 -33.70 -0.81
CA LEU A 491 -9.27 -34.06 0.21
C LEU A 491 -9.45 -35.53 0.67
N PRO A 492 -8.46 -36.42 0.46
CA PRO A 492 -8.46 -37.75 1.07
C PRO A 492 -8.45 -37.67 2.60
N THR A 493 -9.30 -38.44 3.27
CA THR A 493 -9.46 -38.36 4.74
C THR A 493 -8.23 -38.83 5.50
N ILE A 494 -7.40 -39.68 4.89
CA ILE A 494 -6.09 -40.06 5.44
C ILE A 494 -5.17 -38.85 5.64
N LEU A 495 -5.26 -37.83 4.77
CA LEU A 495 -4.43 -36.63 4.85
C LEU A 495 -4.80 -35.72 6.03
N VAL A 496 -6.00 -35.88 6.62
CA VAL A 496 -6.39 -35.15 7.83
C VAL A 496 -5.51 -35.59 9.01
N GLU A 497 -5.28 -36.89 9.17
CA GLU A 497 -4.38 -37.40 10.21
C GLU A 497 -2.94 -36.96 9.96
N HIS A 498 -2.47 -37.06 8.71
CA HIS A 498 -1.12 -36.61 8.33
C HIS A 498 -0.93 -35.11 8.59
N PHE A 499 -1.90 -34.26 8.24
CA PHE A 499 -1.86 -32.83 8.50
C PHE A 499 -1.61 -32.53 9.99
N PHE A 500 -2.42 -33.09 10.90
CA PHE A 500 -2.27 -32.83 12.33
C PHE A 500 -0.98 -33.40 12.92
N ARG A 501 -0.51 -34.53 12.39
CA ARG A 501 0.79 -35.10 12.77
C ARG A 501 1.94 -34.15 12.41
N SER A 502 2.02 -33.75 11.14
CA SER A 502 3.06 -32.85 10.64
C SER A 502 2.99 -31.48 11.32
N LEU A 503 1.78 -30.98 11.60
CA LEU A 503 1.56 -29.75 12.36
C LEU A 503 2.09 -29.87 13.79
N ALA A 504 1.76 -30.95 14.52
CA ALA A 504 2.19 -31.15 15.90
C ALA A 504 3.73 -31.19 16.01
N GLU A 505 4.38 -31.92 15.10
CA GLU A 505 5.83 -32.05 15.03
C GLU A 505 6.52 -30.70 14.79
N ASN A 506 5.99 -29.89 13.89
CA ASN A 506 6.63 -28.62 13.51
C ASN A 506 6.25 -27.45 14.42
N LEU A 507 5.08 -27.49 15.05
CA LEU A 507 4.70 -26.59 16.13
C LEU A 507 5.43 -26.92 17.45
N GLN A 508 6.03 -28.11 17.54
CA GLN A 508 6.56 -28.65 18.78
C GLN A 508 5.49 -28.67 19.88
N ALA A 509 4.31 -29.20 19.54
CA ALA A 509 3.16 -29.30 20.41
C ALA A 509 2.68 -30.74 20.56
N THR A 510 2.14 -31.04 21.74
CA THR A 510 1.45 -32.30 21.98
C THR A 510 -0.03 -32.11 21.68
N ILE A 511 -0.55 -32.87 20.71
CA ILE A 511 -1.92 -32.81 20.24
C ILE A 511 -2.54 -34.20 20.38
N HIS A 512 -3.55 -34.33 21.22
CA HIS A 512 -4.42 -35.50 21.25
C HIS A 512 -5.74 -35.13 20.60
N LEU A 513 -6.10 -35.83 19.52
CA LEU A 513 -7.34 -35.65 18.79
C LEU A 513 -8.17 -36.93 18.86
N SER A 514 -9.39 -36.85 19.35
CA SER A 514 -10.39 -37.91 19.19
C SER A 514 -11.61 -37.41 18.45
N ILE A 515 -12.19 -38.29 17.62
CA ILE A 515 -13.36 -37.96 16.80
C ILE A 515 -14.36 -39.11 16.78
N GLU A 516 -15.62 -38.78 17.03
CA GLU A 516 -16.79 -39.66 16.86
C GLU A 516 -17.87 -38.90 16.07
N GLY A 517 -18.63 -39.57 15.22
CA GLY A 517 -19.65 -38.94 14.38
C GLY A 517 -20.10 -39.84 13.23
N ALA A 518 -21.22 -39.51 12.60
CA ALA A 518 -21.78 -40.27 11.49
C ALA A 518 -21.40 -39.71 10.12
N ASP A 519 -21.32 -38.38 9.98
CA ASP A 519 -21.00 -37.71 8.72
C ASP A 519 -19.51 -37.35 8.67
N THR A 520 -18.79 -37.88 7.68
CA THR A 520 -17.34 -37.65 7.53
C THR A 520 -16.98 -36.19 7.24
N HIS A 521 -17.84 -35.44 6.55
CA HIS A 521 -17.62 -34.01 6.33
C HIS A 521 -17.62 -33.26 7.66
N HIS A 522 -18.67 -33.48 8.46
CA HIS A 522 -18.81 -32.83 9.77
C HIS A 522 -17.70 -33.27 10.72
N GLN A 523 -17.28 -34.53 10.68
CA GLN A 523 -16.14 -35.02 11.47
C GLN A 523 -14.86 -34.25 11.16
N VAL A 524 -14.52 -34.08 9.87
CA VAL A 524 -13.30 -33.35 9.47
C VAL A 524 -13.39 -31.89 9.88
N GLU A 525 -14.50 -31.23 9.58
CA GLU A 525 -14.71 -29.83 9.96
C GLU A 525 -14.63 -29.63 11.48
N ALA A 526 -15.21 -30.55 12.25
CA ALA A 526 -15.13 -30.53 13.71
C ALA A 526 -13.68 -30.64 14.21
N CYS A 527 -12.83 -31.46 13.61
CA CYS A 527 -11.41 -31.56 13.97
C CYS A 527 -10.68 -30.21 13.83
N PHE A 528 -10.84 -29.52 12.69
CA PHE A 528 -10.15 -28.24 12.43
C PHE A 528 -10.68 -27.10 13.31
N LYS A 529 -12.00 -27.01 13.49
CA LYS A 529 -12.62 -26.03 14.39
C LYS A 529 -12.24 -26.28 15.85
N ALA A 530 -12.23 -27.54 16.28
CA ALA A 530 -11.81 -27.95 17.61
C ALA A 530 -10.34 -27.58 17.87
N PHE A 531 -9.46 -27.82 16.90
CA PHE A 531 -8.07 -27.40 17.02
C PHE A 531 -7.95 -25.87 17.14
N GLY A 532 -8.64 -25.11 16.28
CA GLY A 532 -8.65 -23.65 16.36
C GLY A 532 -9.10 -23.15 17.74
N ARG A 533 -10.18 -23.71 18.30
CA ARG A 533 -10.68 -23.37 19.64
C ARG A 533 -9.69 -23.71 20.76
N ALA A 534 -9.09 -24.90 20.73
CA ALA A 534 -8.06 -25.28 21.70
C ALA A 534 -6.84 -24.35 21.59
N LEU A 535 -6.42 -24.02 20.37
CA LEU A 535 -5.32 -23.10 20.12
C LEU A 535 -5.61 -21.71 20.71
N ARG A 536 -6.82 -21.16 20.50
CA ARG A 536 -7.25 -19.88 21.10
C ARG A 536 -7.00 -19.84 22.60
N MET A 537 -7.43 -20.89 23.31
CA MET A 537 -7.25 -20.99 24.74
C MET A 537 -5.76 -21.06 25.09
N ALA A 538 -5.01 -21.93 24.42
CA ALA A 538 -3.59 -22.15 24.71
C ALA A 538 -2.70 -20.93 24.45
N VAL A 539 -3.04 -20.10 23.45
CA VAL A 539 -2.29 -18.88 23.11
C VAL A 539 -2.78 -17.63 23.84
N GLU A 540 -3.85 -17.73 24.63
CA GLU A 540 -4.35 -16.60 25.42
C GLU A 540 -3.28 -16.16 26.44
N GLN A 541 -3.12 -14.84 26.61
CA GLN A 541 -2.15 -14.28 27.54
C GLN A 541 -2.73 -14.21 28.95
N ASN A 542 -1.98 -14.71 29.94
CA ASN A 542 -2.32 -14.61 31.34
C ASN A 542 -1.77 -13.30 31.95
N LYS A 543 -2.60 -12.58 32.71
CA LYS A 543 -2.27 -11.28 33.34
C LYS A 543 -1.12 -11.31 34.37
N LYS A 544 -0.60 -12.49 34.73
CA LYS A 544 0.39 -12.65 35.80
C LYS A 544 1.84 -12.82 35.33
N ASP A 545 2.11 -12.82 34.02
CA ASP A 545 3.47 -12.95 33.45
C ASP A 545 4.28 -14.15 34.00
N MET A 546 3.57 -15.18 34.49
CA MET A 546 4.17 -16.35 35.11
C MET A 546 4.35 -17.45 34.07
N CYS A 547 5.54 -18.03 34.04
CA CYS A 547 5.82 -19.25 33.28
C CYS A 547 5.06 -20.43 33.90
N VAL A 548 4.11 -21.02 33.18
CA VAL A 548 3.32 -22.20 33.61
C VAL A 548 4.14 -23.52 33.46
N SER A 549 5.46 -23.46 33.62
CA SER A 549 6.38 -24.61 33.56
C SER A 549 7.13 -24.76 34.89
N THR A 550 7.01 -25.93 35.51
CA THR A 550 7.76 -26.30 36.73
C THR A 550 9.26 -26.49 36.47
N LYS A 551 9.70 -26.52 35.21
CA LYS A 551 11.10 -26.77 34.82
C LYS A 551 11.91 -25.52 34.47
N ARG A 552 11.29 -24.32 34.44
CA ARG A 552 11.89 -23.02 34.05
C ARG A 552 12.63 -22.99 32.70
N LEU A 553 12.50 -24.03 31.89
CA LEU A 553 13.02 -24.14 30.52
C LEU A 553 11.83 -24.41 29.60
N LEU A 554 11.76 -23.66 28.50
CA LEU A 554 10.80 -23.77 27.39
C LEU A 554 11.56 -23.99 26.09
#